data_AF-A0A7G8BHN9-F1
#
_entry.id   AF-A0A7G8BHN9-F1
#
_cell.length_a   1.000
_cell.length_b   1.000
_cell.length_c   1.000
_cell.angle_alpha   90.00
_cell.angle_beta   90.00
_cell.angle_gamma   90.00
#
_symmetry.space_group_name_H-M   'P 1'
#
loop_
_entity.id
_entity.type
_entity.pdbx_description
1 polymer ?
#
loop_
_entity_poly.entity_id
_entity_poly.type
_entity_poly.pdbx_seq_one_letter_code
_entity_poly.pdbx_strand_id
1 'polypeptide(L)'
;MSLLLFVQAVPAAPAQTGKWFTAPAVAAAVITSILTIGGIVLKDYLLKLLEERRSEEKAQSAIYERYSHPLVSSAVSLMNRLHEILYQQHRPVYLLGEGLSTGSSPGSIYRSYKKLSTIYRLAAMLGWIRACRREFSYLRVADIGKAGGIHRAIDDFENSLADGNWVEWQRITRLCDLWLLCKPGDLRKTPDTSALAAQVDNLIWNCLENENVEDVSLLPDSAKRALCRTVADCLSSHLRTNEVAEASMQRSWPDAFAIIGMREAWIYRDWQSGIGDMMIRPTETEERRFEVIGFGDFEHLALNSNEQQPLSLNRLFELFDNLNLSIEDRFDARPTQLKSVATATARLILEIDKIQGKQSIVSENSRERADEILRKLDSQK
;
A
#
# COMPACT_ATOMS: atom_id res chain seq x y z
N MET A 1 -30.06 23.96 40.85
CA MET A 1 -31.39 24.43 40.45
C MET A 1 -32.36 23.30 40.72
N SER A 2 -32.89 23.27 41.95
CA SER A 2 -33.55 22.11 42.56
C SER A 2 -35.05 22.20 42.37
N LEU A 3 -35.64 21.24 41.64
CA LEU A 3 -37.08 21.11 41.46
C LEU A 3 -37.67 20.39 42.67
N LEU A 4 -38.34 21.17 43.54
CA LEU A 4 -39.13 20.71 44.67
C LEU A 4 -40.39 19.98 44.15
N LEU A 5 -40.43 18.66 44.32
CA LEU A 5 -41.62 17.84 44.11
C LEU A 5 -42.49 17.88 45.36
N PHE A 6 -43.63 18.58 45.25
CA PHE A 6 -44.73 18.50 46.21
C PHE A 6 -45.44 17.14 46.06
N VAL A 7 -45.23 16.25 47.03
CA VAL A 7 -46.03 15.04 47.20
C VAL A 7 -47.30 15.43 47.96
N GLN A 8 -48.41 15.62 47.26
CA GLN A 8 -49.72 15.70 47.90
C GLN A 8 -50.22 14.28 48.21
N ALA A 9 -50.54 14.06 49.49
CA ALA A 9 -51.14 12.82 49.97
C ALA A 9 -52.55 12.66 49.38
N VAL A 10 -52.73 11.60 48.59
CA VAL A 10 -54.03 11.19 48.04
C VAL A 10 -54.81 10.45 49.14
N PRO A 11 -56.08 10.81 49.40
CA PRO A 11 -56.91 10.12 50.41
C PRO A 11 -57.25 8.70 49.96
N ALA A 12 -57.21 7.77 50.92
CA ALA A 12 -57.54 6.36 50.72
C ALA A 12 -59.03 6.18 50.37
N ALA A 13 -59.30 5.75 49.14
CA ALA A 13 -60.63 5.38 48.68
C ALA A 13 -60.98 3.92 49.10
N PRO A 14 -62.26 3.62 49.35
CA PRO A 14 -62.70 2.30 49.78
C PRO A 14 -62.50 1.23 48.69
N ALA A 15 -61.97 0.07 49.10
CA ALA A 15 -61.76 -1.09 48.25
C ALA A 15 -63.11 -1.71 47.81
N GLN A 16 -63.60 -1.34 46.63
CA GLN A 16 -64.59 -2.12 45.90
C GLN A 16 -63.90 -3.22 45.10
N THR A 17 -63.74 -4.39 45.73
CA THR A 17 -63.34 -5.62 45.04
C THR A 17 -64.55 -6.27 44.40
N GLY A 18 -64.59 -6.31 43.06
CA GLY A 18 -65.36 -7.33 42.34
C GLY A 18 -66.18 -6.83 41.15
N LYS A 19 -65.87 -7.40 39.97
CA LYS A 19 -66.69 -7.45 38.74
C LYS A 19 -66.58 -6.34 37.68
N TRP A 20 -65.55 -5.50 37.67
CA TRP A 20 -65.30 -4.60 36.53
C TRP A 20 -64.55 -5.25 35.35
N PHE A 21 -63.86 -6.38 35.57
CA PHE A 21 -63.09 -7.07 34.53
C PHE A 21 -63.86 -8.11 33.70
N THR A 22 -65.13 -8.37 33.98
CA THR A 22 -65.93 -9.37 33.22
C THR A 22 -66.73 -8.79 32.07
N ALA A 23 -66.68 -7.47 31.85
CA ALA A 23 -67.29 -6.87 30.67
C ALA A 23 -66.33 -7.05 29.47
N PRO A 24 -66.66 -7.88 28.46
CA PRO A 24 -65.78 -8.13 27.31
C PRO A 24 -65.34 -6.84 26.60
N ALA A 25 -66.13 -5.77 26.71
CA ALA A 25 -65.78 -4.44 26.19
C ALA A 25 -64.55 -3.80 26.86
N VAL A 26 -64.38 -3.96 28.18
CA VAL A 26 -63.24 -3.37 28.93
C VAL A 26 -61.96 -4.13 28.59
N ALA A 27 -62.02 -5.46 28.52
CA ALA A 27 -60.89 -6.29 28.10
C ALA A 27 -60.46 -5.98 26.65
N ALA A 28 -61.42 -5.83 25.74
CA ALA A 28 -61.15 -5.45 24.35
C ALA A 28 -60.49 -4.06 24.25
N ALA A 29 -60.94 -3.07 25.02
CA ALA A 29 -60.36 -1.73 25.04
C ALA A 29 -58.89 -1.75 25.51
N VAL A 30 -58.58 -2.47 26.59
CA VAL A 30 -57.20 -2.57 27.12
C VAL A 30 -56.25 -3.25 26.13
N ILE A 31 -56.69 -4.36 25.51
CA ILE A 31 -55.89 -5.05 24.48
C ILE A 31 -55.63 -4.12 23.29
N THR A 32 -56.66 -3.39 22.85
CA THR A 32 -56.53 -2.44 21.74
C THR A 32 -55.55 -1.32 22.07
N SER A 33 -55.60 -0.77 23.29
CA SER A 33 -54.65 0.25 23.75
C SER A 33 -53.21 -0.27 23.79
N ILE A 34 -52.98 -1.47 24.32
CA ILE A 34 -51.63 -2.06 24.38
C ILE A 34 -51.08 -2.33 22.98
N LEU A 35 -51.90 -2.88 22.08
CA LEU A 35 -51.50 -3.12 20.68
C LEU A 35 -51.21 -1.81 19.94
N THR A 36 -51.99 -0.76 20.21
CA THR A 36 -51.77 0.56 19.61
C THR A 36 -50.46 1.16 20.10
N ILE A 37 -50.21 1.15 21.41
CA ILE A 37 -48.96 1.66 22.00
C ILE A 37 -47.75 0.83 21.53
N GLY A 38 -47.87 -0.49 21.56
CA GLY A 38 -46.82 -1.39 21.09
C GLY A 38 -46.53 -1.23 19.60
N GLY A 39 -47.58 -1.04 18.79
CA GLY A 39 -47.45 -0.75 17.36
C GLY A 39 -46.74 0.58 17.08
N ILE A 40 -47.06 1.63 17.85
CA ILE A 40 -46.39 2.93 17.73
C ILE A 40 -44.91 2.81 18.13
N VAL A 41 -44.62 2.23 19.29
CA VAL A 41 -43.23 2.09 19.78
C VAL A 41 -42.39 1.23 18.84
N LEU A 42 -42.94 0.10 18.35
CA LEU A 42 -42.25 -0.77 17.41
C LEU A 42 -42.00 -0.07 16.07
N LYS A 43 -43.00 0.65 15.54
CA LYS A 43 -42.87 1.40 14.30
C LYS A 43 -41.82 2.50 14.44
N ASP A 44 -41.88 3.30 15.49
CA ASP A 44 -40.95 4.41 15.69
C ASP A 44 -39.51 3.90 15.90
N TYR A 45 -39.35 2.80 16.64
CA TYR A 45 -38.06 2.16 16.85
C TYR A 45 -37.51 1.55 15.54
N LEU A 46 -38.31 0.80 14.79
CA LEU A 46 -37.88 0.21 13.51
C LEU A 46 -37.59 1.27 12.45
N LEU A 47 -38.43 2.30 12.34
CA LEU A 47 -38.19 3.42 11.41
C LEU A 47 -36.92 4.17 11.77
N LYS A 48 -36.69 4.44 13.06
CA LYS A 48 -35.47 5.07 13.53
C LYS A 48 -34.24 4.23 13.18
N LEU A 49 -34.26 2.92 13.44
CA LEU A 49 -33.17 2.02 13.07
C LEU A 49 -32.94 1.97 11.54
N LEU A 50 -34.00 1.98 10.74
CA LEU A 50 -33.90 2.00 9.28
C LEU A 50 -33.39 3.33 8.75
N GLU A 51 -33.79 4.45 9.36
CA GLU A 51 -33.35 5.79 9.01
C GLU A 51 -31.88 6.01 9.40
N GLU A 52 -31.49 5.57 10.60
CA GLU A 52 -30.09 5.56 11.06
C GLU A 52 -29.22 4.75 10.08
N ARG A 53 -29.60 3.52 9.75
CA ARG A 53 -28.87 2.71 8.75
C ARG A 53 -28.77 3.38 7.39
N ARG A 54 -29.87 3.94 6.87
CA ARG A 54 -29.85 4.65 5.58
C ARG A 54 -29.00 5.91 5.61
N SER A 55 -28.99 6.61 6.75
CA SER A 55 -28.19 7.82 6.96
C SER A 55 -26.70 7.47 7.04
N GLU A 56 -26.36 6.41 7.76
CA GLU A 56 -25.00 5.83 7.83
C GLU A 56 -24.53 5.36 6.45
N GLU A 57 -25.34 4.59 5.71
CA GLU A 57 -25.03 4.13 4.34
C GLU A 57 -24.79 5.31 3.39
N LYS A 58 -25.61 6.37 3.48
CA LYS A 58 -25.43 7.59 2.68
C LYS A 58 -24.15 8.34 3.05
N ALA A 59 -23.87 8.49 4.34
CA ALA A 59 -22.65 9.13 4.82
C ALA A 59 -21.40 8.35 4.37
N GLN A 60 -21.43 7.02 4.48
CA GLN A 60 -20.37 6.15 3.98
C GLN A 60 -20.19 6.28 2.47
N SER A 61 -21.28 6.18 1.70
CA SER A 61 -21.23 6.32 0.24
C SER A 61 -20.65 7.69 -0.17
N ALA A 62 -21.03 8.75 0.54
CA ALA A 62 -20.51 10.09 0.27
C ALA A 62 -19.00 10.20 0.55
N ILE A 63 -18.51 9.58 1.63
CA ILE A 63 -17.07 9.53 1.93
C ILE A 63 -16.33 8.70 0.88
N TYR A 64 -16.85 7.53 0.49
CA TYR A 64 -16.26 6.73 -0.58
C TYR A 64 -16.19 7.50 -1.89
N GLU A 65 -17.27 8.14 -2.32
CA GLU A 65 -17.31 8.95 -3.55
C GLU A 65 -16.32 10.13 -3.50
N ARG A 66 -16.23 10.79 -2.35
CA ARG A 66 -15.32 11.92 -2.11
C ARG A 66 -13.85 11.54 -2.30
N TYR A 67 -13.43 10.37 -1.81
CA TYR A 67 -12.03 9.94 -1.84
C TYR A 67 -11.68 9.01 -3.00
N SER A 68 -12.65 8.29 -3.58
CA SER A 68 -12.42 7.40 -4.72
C SER A 68 -12.01 8.19 -5.97
N HIS A 69 -12.66 9.33 -6.25
CA HIS A 69 -12.32 10.15 -7.41
C HIS A 69 -10.86 10.67 -7.41
N PRO A 70 -10.38 11.35 -6.36
CA PRO A 70 -8.99 11.77 -6.32
C PRO A 70 -8.00 10.59 -6.27
N LEU A 71 -8.35 9.48 -5.60
CA LEU A 71 -7.52 8.27 -5.58
C LEU A 71 -7.36 7.68 -6.99
N VAL A 72 -8.45 7.53 -7.76
CA VAL A 72 -8.40 7.07 -9.17
C VAL A 72 -7.56 8.02 -10.01
N SER A 73 -7.78 9.32 -9.90
CA SER A 73 -7.04 10.32 -10.66
C SER A 73 -5.53 10.21 -10.40
N SER A 74 -5.14 10.05 -9.14
CA SER A 74 -3.75 9.84 -8.74
C SER A 74 -3.19 8.52 -9.28
N ALA A 75 -3.96 7.43 -9.14
CA ALA A 75 -3.59 6.11 -9.64
C ALA A 75 -3.39 6.10 -11.17
N VAL A 76 -4.29 6.74 -11.92
CA VAL A 76 -4.17 6.88 -13.38
C VAL A 76 -2.93 7.71 -13.76
N SER A 77 -2.67 8.80 -13.04
CA SER A 77 -1.47 9.62 -13.25
C SER A 77 -0.18 8.81 -13.03
N LEU A 78 -0.12 8.04 -11.94
CA LEU A 78 1.00 7.15 -11.63
C LEU A 78 1.12 6.02 -12.66
N MET A 79 0.02 5.35 -13.01
CA MET A 79 -0.02 4.28 -14.00
C MET A 79 0.52 4.75 -15.36
N ASN A 80 0.10 5.93 -15.83
CA ASN A 80 0.60 6.48 -17.09
C ASN A 80 2.11 6.74 -17.05
N ARG A 81 2.63 7.20 -15.90
CA ARG A 81 4.06 7.40 -15.71
C ARG A 81 4.82 6.07 -15.66
N LEU A 82 4.32 5.07 -14.95
CA LEU A 82 4.90 3.73 -14.91
C LEU A 82 4.88 3.07 -16.29
N HIS A 83 3.81 3.26 -17.06
CA HIS A 83 3.72 2.77 -18.43
C HIS A 83 4.78 3.42 -19.34
N GLU A 84 4.98 4.74 -19.21
CA GLU A 84 6.07 5.46 -19.90
C GLU A 84 7.43 4.87 -19.54
N ILE A 85 7.68 4.65 -18.24
CA ILE A 85 8.95 4.14 -17.71
C ILE A 85 9.24 2.71 -18.21
N LEU A 86 8.24 1.82 -18.14
CA LEU A 86 8.43 0.39 -18.36
C LEU A 86 8.30 -0.04 -19.82
N TYR A 87 7.53 0.67 -20.64
CA TYR A 87 7.18 0.19 -21.99
C TYR A 87 7.55 1.12 -23.13
N GLN A 88 7.90 2.38 -22.87
CA GLN A 88 8.32 3.29 -23.94
C GLN A 88 9.85 3.34 -24.04
N GLN A 89 10.38 2.80 -25.14
CA GLN A 89 11.81 2.78 -25.41
C GLN A 89 12.42 4.19 -25.34
N HIS A 90 13.60 4.28 -24.72
CA HIS A 90 14.40 5.52 -24.55
C HIS A 90 13.76 6.66 -23.74
N ARG A 91 12.53 6.53 -23.24
CA ARG A 91 11.89 7.54 -22.40
C ARG A 91 12.42 7.62 -20.95
N PRO A 92 12.80 6.52 -20.26
CA PRO A 92 13.25 6.60 -18.87
C PRO A 92 14.67 7.14 -18.70
N VAL A 93 15.27 7.77 -19.70
CA VAL A 93 16.65 8.34 -19.64
C VAL A 93 16.80 9.40 -18.54
N TYR A 94 15.69 10.02 -18.08
CA TYR A 94 15.69 10.96 -16.96
C TYR A 94 15.87 10.29 -15.58
N LEU A 95 15.82 8.95 -15.51
CA LEU A 95 16.12 8.18 -14.30
C LEU A 95 17.61 7.83 -14.17
N LEU A 96 18.39 8.08 -15.23
CA LEU A 96 19.84 7.91 -15.18
C LEU A 96 20.47 9.08 -14.41
N GLY A 97 21.16 8.77 -13.31
CA GLY A 97 21.80 9.73 -12.41
C GLY A 97 21.17 9.80 -11.02
N GLU A 98 21.96 10.26 -10.06
CA GLU A 98 21.57 10.47 -8.65
C GLU A 98 20.94 11.84 -8.45
N GLY A 99 19.94 11.89 -7.57
CA GLY A 99 19.28 13.12 -7.16
C GLY A 99 18.65 13.92 -8.32
N LEU A 100 18.45 15.21 -8.08
CA LEU A 100 17.98 16.16 -9.09
C LEU A 100 19.19 16.78 -9.78
N SER A 101 19.17 16.88 -11.10
CA SER A 101 20.24 17.55 -11.84
C SER A 101 20.21 19.05 -11.55
N THR A 102 21.35 19.59 -11.11
CA THR A 102 21.56 21.02 -10.80
C THR A 102 22.01 21.84 -12.00
N GLY A 103 22.24 21.18 -13.14
CA GLY A 103 22.67 21.86 -14.36
C GLY A 103 21.59 22.78 -14.93
N SER A 104 21.98 23.96 -15.39
CA SER A 104 21.10 24.94 -16.02
C SER A 104 20.81 24.66 -17.50
N SER A 105 21.34 23.57 -18.07
CA SER A 105 21.07 23.23 -19.46
C SER A 105 19.60 22.80 -19.63
N PRO A 106 18.95 23.11 -20.78
CA PRO A 106 17.56 22.73 -21.00
C PRO A 106 17.30 21.22 -20.81
N GLY A 107 18.27 20.38 -21.21
CA GLY A 107 18.19 18.93 -21.01
C GLY A 107 18.25 18.51 -19.54
N SER A 108 19.09 19.17 -18.73
CA SER A 108 19.18 18.94 -17.29
C SER A 108 17.88 19.32 -16.58
N ILE A 109 17.35 20.51 -16.86
CA ILE A 109 16.07 21.00 -16.30
C ILE A 109 14.93 20.04 -16.63
N TYR A 110 14.83 19.59 -17.89
CA TYR A 110 13.81 18.64 -18.31
C TYR A 110 13.90 17.30 -17.56
N ARG A 111 15.12 16.74 -17.40
CA ARG A 111 15.32 15.48 -16.69
C ARG A 111 14.97 15.63 -15.20
N SER A 112 15.43 16.68 -14.54
CA SER A 112 15.09 16.99 -13.16
C SER A 112 13.58 17.11 -12.94
N TYR A 113 12.89 17.87 -13.79
CA TYR A 113 11.44 17.99 -13.75
C TYR A 113 10.75 16.63 -13.93
N LYS A 114 11.14 15.85 -14.94
CA LYS A 114 10.51 14.55 -15.22
C LYS A 114 10.70 13.56 -14.08
N LYS A 115 11.87 13.56 -13.43
CA LYS A 115 12.19 12.75 -12.26
C LYS A 115 11.38 13.20 -11.05
N LEU A 116 11.45 14.49 -10.69
CA LEU A 116 10.69 15.04 -9.55
C LEU A 116 9.18 14.84 -9.70
N SER A 117 8.65 15.05 -10.90
CA SER A 117 7.23 14.82 -11.21
C SER A 117 6.85 13.33 -11.17
N THR A 118 7.79 12.40 -11.36
CA THR A 118 7.56 10.96 -11.15
C THR A 118 7.42 10.65 -9.67
N ILE A 119 8.36 11.14 -8.88
CA ILE A 119 8.37 11.01 -7.41
C ILE A 119 7.10 11.61 -6.81
N TYR A 120 6.70 12.82 -7.25
CA TYR A 120 5.46 13.45 -6.84
C TYR A 120 4.23 12.58 -7.08
N ARG A 121 4.12 11.91 -8.22
CA ARG A 121 2.95 11.06 -8.52
C ARG A 121 2.83 9.89 -7.55
N LEU A 122 3.97 9.27 -7.21
CA LEU A 122 4.01 8.21 -6.21
C LEU A 122 3.67 8.75 -4.81
N ALA A 123 4.26 9.88 -4.42
CA ALA A 123 3.98 10.52 -3.13
C ALA A 123 2.51 10.95 -3.02
N ALA A 124 1.93 11.53 -4.07
CA ALA A 124 0.53 11.93 -4.12
C ALA A 124 -0.41 10.73 -4.00
N MET A 125 -0.04 9.60 -4.62
CA MET A 125 -0.79 8.34 -4.47
C MET A 125 -0.79 7.87 -3.02
N LEU A 126 0.37 7.88 -2.35
CA LEU A 126 0.49 7.56 -0.93
C LEU A 126 -0.28 8.56 -0.06
N GLY A 127 -0.30 9.85 -0.41
CA GLY A 127 -1.12 10.87 0.26
C GLY A 127 -2.61 10.56 0.20
N TRP A 128 -3.13 10.20 -0.98
CA TRP A 128 -4.54 9.83 -1.12
C TRP A 128 -4.88 8.52 -0.42
N ILE A 129 -3.99 7.52 -0.47
CA ILE A 129 -4.14 6.29 0.33
C ILE A 129 -4.22 6.63 1.82
N ARG A 130 -3.32 7.50 2.31
CA ARG A 130 -3.29 7.89 3.72
C ARG A 130 -4.56 8.64 4.13
N ALA A 131 -5.04 9.56 3.30
CA ALA A 131 -6.32 10.23 3.50
C ALA A 131 -7.48 9.22 3.58
N CYS A 132 -7.54 8.26 2.65
CA CYS A 132 -8.53 7.18 2.66
C CYS A 132 -8.47 6.37 3.97
N ARG A 133 -7.27 5.94 4.40
CA ARG A 133 -7.09 5.15 5.62
C ARG A 133 -7.57 5.90 6.86
N ARG A 134 -7.24 7.19 6.98
CA ARG A 134 -7.68 8.03 8.10
C ARG A 134 -9.20 8.11 8.15
N GLU A 135 -9.84 8.38 7.02
CA GLU A 135 -11.31 8.49 6.96
C GLU A 135 -12.02 7.15 7.16
N PHE A 136 -11.54 6.09 6.52
CA PHE A 136 -12.13 4.76 6.66
C PHE A 136 -11.96 4.17 8.06
N SER A 137 -10.94 4.59 8.82
CA SER A 137 -10.78 4.17 10.21
C SER A 137 -11.96 4.57 11.11
N TYR A 138 -12.65 5.67 10.78
CA TYR A 138 -13.85 6.12 11.48
C TYR A 138 -15.13 5.39 11.04
N LEU A 139 -15.13 4.79 9.85
CA LEU A 139 -16.29 4.11 9.27
C LEU A 139 -16.42 2.64 9.66
N ARG A 140 -15.51 2.13 10.50
CA ARG A 140 -15.28 0.71 10.84
C ARG A 140 -16.47 -0.08 11.43
N VAL A 141 -17.67 0.51 11.52
CA VAL A 141 -18.85 -0.12 12.12
C VAL A 141 -19.83 -0.71 11.09
N ALA A 142 -19.78 -0.35 9.79
CA ALA A 142 -20.75 -0.86 8.82
C ALA A 142 -20.13 -1.37 7.50
N ASP A 143 -20.37 -2.66 7.26
CA ASP A 143 -20.29 -3.48 6.04
C ASP A 143 -19.06 -3.39 5.11
N ILE A 144 -18.18 -4.40 5.22
CA ILE A 144 -16.91 -4.56 4.49
C ILE A 144 -17.12 -5.03 3.03
N GLY A 145 -18.32 -5.49 2.67
CA GLY A 145 -18.55 -6.28 1.45
C GLY A 145 -18.10 -5.61 0.14
N LYS A 146 -18.51 -4.35 -0.10
CA LYS A 146 -18.18 -3.64 -1.36
C LYS A 146 -16.82 -2.95 -1.31
N ALA A 147 -16.43 -2.42 -0.15
CA ALA A 147 -15.16 -1.73 0.01
C ALA A 147 -13.95 -2.69 0.11
N GLY A 148 -14.19 -3.96 0.42
CA GLY A 148 -13.13 -4.96 0.58
C GLY A 148 -12.27 -5.19 -0.67
N GLY A 149 -12.80 -4.93 -1.87
CA GLY A 149 -12.01 -4.95 -3.11
C GLY A 149 -10.95 -3.84 -3.14
N ILE A 150 -11.37 -2.60 -2.90
CA ILE A 150 -10.49 -1.42 -2.87
C ILE A 150 -9.45 -1.55 -1.75
N HIS A 151 -9.88 -1.93 -0.54
CA HIS A 151 -8.97 -2.08 0.58
C HIS A 151 -7.85 -3.08 0.29
N ARG A 152 -8.21 -4.25 -0.27
CA ARG A 152 -7.22 -5.25 -0.70
C ARG A 152 -6.33 -4.72 -1.81
N ALA A 153 -6.86 -3.98 -2.78
CA ALA A 153 -6.05 -3.40 -3.84
C ALA A 153 -5.09 -2.29 -3.34
N ILE A 154 -5.50 -1.52 -2.31
CA ILE A 154 -4.62 -0.59 -1.61
C ILE A 154 -3.55 -1.37 -0.85
N ASP A 155 -3.91 -2.43 -0.10
CA ASP A 155 -2.96 -3.29 0.60
C ASP A 155 -1.94 -3.89 -0.40
N ASP A 156 -2.39 -4.37 -1.56
CA ASP A 156 -1.54 -4.90 -2.63
C ASP A 156 -0.59 -3.84 -3.19
N PHE A 157 -1.06 -2.61 -3.36
CA PHE A 157 -0.23 -1.48 -3.78
C PHE A 157 0.83 -1.16 -2.72
N GLU A 158 0.44 -1.00 -1.46
CA GLU A 158 1.36 -0.74 -0.35
C GLU A 158 2.39 -1.88 -0.21
N ASN A 159 1.98 -3.14 -0.37
CA ASN A 159 2.86 -4.31 -0.35
C ASN A 159 3.82 -4.36 -1.54
N SER A 160 3.43 -3.83 -2.70
CA SER A 160 4.32 -3.79 -3.87
C SER A 160 5.47 -2.79 -3.74
N LEU A 161 5.32 -1.80 -2.85
CA LEU A 161 6.36 -0.82 -2.47
C LEU A 161 7.15 -1.25 -1.24
N ALA A 162 6.49 -1.95 -0.32
CA ALA A 162 7.08 -2.42 0.91
C ALA A 162 8.14 -3.50 0.67
N ASP A 163 8.93 -3.73 1.71
CA ASP A 163 9.73 -4.93 1.82
C ASP A 163 8.82 -6.16 1.71
N GLY A 164 9.20 -7.02 0.79
CA GLY A 164 8.75 -8.39 0.80
C GLY A 164 9.97 -9.25 0.54
N ASN A 165 9.93 -10.46 1.08
CA ASN A 165 10.95 -11.50 0.93
C ASN A 165 11.23 -11.88 -0.55
N TRP A 166 10.61 -11.20 -1.52
CA TRP A 166 10.82 -11.41 -2.95
C TRP A 166 12.22 -10.99 -3.41
N VAL A 167 12.85 -9.96 -2.83
CA VAL A 167 14.23 -9.60 -3.19
C VAL A 167 15.20 -10.64 -2.67
N GLU A 168 15.05 -11.02 -1.39
CA GLU A 168 15.82 -12.12 -0.80
C GLU A 168 15.62 -13.42 -1.62
N TRP A 169 14.38 -13.71 -2.03
CA TRP A 169 14.05 -14.85 -2.88
C TRP A 169 14.71 -14.76 -4.26
N GLN A 170 14.71 -13.58 -4.87
CA GLN A 170 15.36 -13.34 -6.15
C GLN A 170 16.88 -13.50 -6.03
N ARG A 171 17.48 -13.03 -4.93
CA ARG A 171 18.90 -13.17 -4.61
C ARG A 171 19.28 -14.65 -4.54
N ILE A 172 18.59 -15.45 -3.71
CA ILE A 172 18.90 -16.88 -3.61
C ILE A 172 18.62 -17.65 -4.91
N THR A 173 17.55 -17.31 -5.64
CA THR A 173 17.23 -17.95 -6.92
C THR A 173 18.36 -17.72 -7.93
N ARG A 174 18.82 -16.47 -8.07
CA ARG A 174 19.91 -16.12 -8.98
C ARG A 174 21.25 -16.74 -8.57
N LEU A 175 21.54 -16.84 -7.27
CA LEU A 175 22.74 -17.52 -6.78
C LEU A 175 22.69 -19.03 -7.07
N CYS A 176 21.54 -19.66 -6.86
CA CYS A 176 21.34 -21.07 -7.18
C CYS A 176 21.48 -21.33 -8.69
N ASP A 177 20.96 -20.45 -9.54
CA ASP A 177 21.11 -20.53 -10.99
C ASP A 177 22.58 -20.33 -11.41
N LEU A 178 23.28 -19.34 -10.83
CA LEU A 178 24.68 -19.06 -11.13
C LEU A 178 25.60 -20.25 -10.81
N TRP A 179 25.33 -20.93 -9.70
CA TRP A 179 26.12 -22.07 -9.24
C TRP A 179 25.55 -23.44 -9.60
N LEU A 180 24.44 -23.46 -10.35
CA LEU A 180 23.74 -24.68 -10.78
C LEU A 180 23.35 -25.60 -9.62
N LEU A 181 22.96 -25.03 -8.47
CA LEU A 181 22.62 -25.78 -7.25
C LEU A 181 21.25 -26.44 -7.35
N CYS A 182 20.32 -25.88 -8.11
CA CYS A 182 19.00 -26.49 -8.32
C CYS A 182 18.50 -26.23 -9.74
N LYS A 183 17.49 -27.00 -10.18
CA LYS A 183 16.82 -26.71 -11.45
C LYS A 183 15.90 -25.50 -11.30
N PRO A 184 15.69 -24.71 -12.37
CA PRO A 184 14.72 -23.63 -12.36
C PRO A 184 13.35 -24.11 -11.87
N GLY A 185 12.83 -23.42 -10.83
CA GLY A 185 11.53 -23.71 -10.23
C GLY A 185 11.52 -24.73 -9.09
N ASP A 186 12.60 -25.48 -8.85
CA ASP A 186 12.66 -26.41 -7.71
C ASP A 186 12.71 -25.68 -6.37
N LEU A 187 13.35 -24.50 -6.32
CA LEU A 187 13.39 -23.65 -5.13
C LEU A 187 12.00 -23.22 -4.63
N ARG A 188 10.99 -23.17 -5.52
CA ARG A 188 9.60 -22.85 -5.15
C ARG A 188 8.89 -24.00 -4.46
N LYS A 189 9.37 -25.23 -4.65
CA LYS A 189 8.79 -26.45 -4.07
C LYS A 189 9.42 -26.78 -2.72
N THR A 190 10.61 -26.26 -2.45
CA THR A 190 11.30 -26.47 -1.19
C THR A 190 10.50 -25.81 -0.07
N PRO A 191 10.02 -26.59 0.92
CA PRO A 191 9.51 -25.98 2.14
C PRO A 191 10.65 -25.19 2.79
N ASP A 192 10.35 -24.04 3.38
CA ASP A 192 11.31 -23.20 4.12
C ASP A 192 12.25 -22.29 3.29
N THR A 193 11.97 -22.10 1.99
CA THR A 193 12.75 -21.17 1.14
C THR A 193 12.83 -19.75 1.71
N SER A 194 11.78 -19.28 2.41
CA SER A 194 11.81 -17.98 3.08
C SER A 194 12.80 -17.92 4.25
N ALA A 195 12.94 -19.00 5.03
CA ALA A 195 13.94 -19.03 6.09
C ALA A 195 15.35 -19.13 5.51
N LEU A 196 15.55 -19.85 4.41
CA LEU A 196 16.83 -19.87 3.70
C LEU A 196 17.20 -18.47 3.17
N ALA A 197 16.23 -17.74 2.63
CA ALA A 197 16.45 -16.37 2.15
C ALA A 197 16.89 -15.44 3.29
N ALA A 198 16.16 -15.48 4.42
CA ALA A 198 16.52 -14.74 5.63
C ALA A 198 17.86 -15.18 6.23
N GLN A 199 18.21 -16.47 6.15
CA GLN A 199 19.51 -16.98 6.59
C GLN A 199 20.64 -16.40 5.76
N VAL A 200 20.49 -16.34 4.43
CA VAL A 200 21.46 -15.69 3.54
C VAL A 200 21.58 -14.20 3.85
N ASP A 201 20.46 -13.51 4.11
CA ASP A 201 20.49 -12.10 4.48
C ASP A 201 21.25 -11.84 5.79
N ASN A 202 21.01 -12.66 6.82
CA ASN A 202 21.75 -12.60 8.07
C ASN A 202 23.27 -12.83 7.89
N LEU A 203 23.68 -13.69 6.95
CA LEU A 203 25.10 -13.87 6.64
C LEU A 203 25.73 -12.61 6.04
N ILE A 204 24.97 -11.86 5.23
CA ILE A 204 25.41 -10.59 4.67
C ILE A 204 25.60 -9.56 5.79
N TRP A 205 24.59 -9.40 6.67
CA TRP A 205 24.68 -8.46 7.80
C TRP A 205 25.81 -8.78 8.76
N ASN A 206 25.99 -10.06 9.12
CA ASN A 206 27.10 -10.48 9.99
C ASN A 206 28.46 -10.16 9.35
N CYS A 207 28.59 -10.29 8.02
CA CYS A 207 29.82 -9.92 7.32
C CYS A 207 30.07 -8.41 7.37
N LEU A 208 29.04 -7.59 7.19
CA LEU A 208 29.13 -6.13 7.29
C LEU A 208 29.54 -5.67 8.70
N GLU A 209 28.93 -6.27 9.73
CA GLU A 209 29.25 -5.97 11.12
C GLU A 209 30.69 -6.36 11.47
N ASN A 210 31.13 -7.56 11.08
CA ASN A 210 32.50 -8.04 11.34
C ASN A 210 33.56 -7.17 10.67
N GLU A 211 33.29 -6.66 9.48
CA GLU A 211 34.20 -5.78 8.73
C GLU A 211 34.00 -4.29 9.07
N ASN A 212 33.02 -3.96 9.93
CA ASN A 212 32.65 -2.61 10.35
C ASN A 212 32.41 -1.65 9.16
N VAL A 213 31.60 -2.10 8.19
CA VAL A 213 31.17 -1.30 7.02
C VAL A 213 29.65 -1.29 6.89
N GLU A 214 29.09 -0.19 6.39
CA GLU A 214 27.63 -0.03 6.27
C GLU A 214 27.06 -0.59 4.96
N ASP A 215 27.90 -0.77 3.94
CA ASP A 215 27.49 -1.18 2.59
C ASP A 215 28.43 -2.27 2.05
N VAL A 216 27.86 -3.29 1.40
CA VAL A 216 28.61 -4.42 0.84
C VAL A 216 29.66 -3.97 -0.16
N SER A 217 29.40 -2.92 -0.94
CA SER A 217 30.35 -2.39 -1.93
C SER A 217 31.68 -1.95 -1.31
N LEU A 218 31.67 -1.56 -0.02
CA LEU A 218 32.82 -1.13 0.76
C LEU A 218 33.66 -2.29 1.31
N LEU A 219 33.19 -3.54 1.21
CA LEU A 219 33.94 -4.70 1.67
C LEU A 219 35.26 -4.87 0.90
N PRO A 220 36.37 -5.26 1.57
CA PRO A 220 37.60 -5.63 0.87
C PRO A 220 37.39 -6.91 0.04
N ASP A 221 38.15 -7.07 -1.05
CA ASP A 221 38.01 -8.21 -1.97
C ASP A 221 38.13 -9.58 -1.28
N SER A 222 38.94 -9.69 -0.23
CA SER A 222 39.05 -10.90 0.59
C SER A 222 37.75 -11.22 1.31
N ALA A 223 37.10 -10.23 1.93
CA ALA A 223 35.81 -10.39 2.61
C ALA A 223 34.69 -10.66 1.61
N LYS A 224 34.69 -10.00 0.44
CA LYS A 224 33.73 -10.27 -0.64
C LYS A 224 33.76 -11.74 -1.09
N ARG A 225 34.96 -12.29 -1.30
CA ARG A 225 35.13 -13.71 -1.66
C ARG A 225 34.72 -14.65 -0.53
N ALA A 226 35.10 -14.33 0.71
CA ALA A 226 34.72 -15.11 1.88
C ALA A 226 33.19 -15.15 2.06
N LEU A 227 32.51 -14.01 1.91
CA LEU A 227 31.05 -13.93 1.93
C LEU A 227 30.41 -14.79 0.85
N CYS A 228 30.89 -14.70 -0.40
CA CYS A 228 30.38 -15.54 -1.50
C CYS A 228 30.54 -17.04 -1.19
N ARG A 229 31.68 -17.45 -0.62
CA ARG A 229 31.93 -18.83 -0.19
C ARG A 229 30.96 -19.25 0.91
N THR A 230 30.82 -18.46 1.97
CA THR A 230 29.91 -18.75 3.09
C THR A 230 28.46 -18.89 2.62
N VAL A 231 28.02 -18.02 1.70
CA VAL A 231 26.67 -18.08 1.11
C VAL A 231 26.51 -19.33 0.24
N ALA A 232 27.50 -19.67 -0.59
CA ALA A 232 27.48 -20.88 -1.40
C ALA A 232 27.40 -22.15 -0.55
N ASP A 233 28.16 -22.22 0.54
CA ASP A 233 28.19 -23.37 1.44
C ASP A 233 26.86 -23.49 2.19
N CYS A 234 26.27 -22.36 2.62
CA CYS A 234 24.94 -22.29 3.21
C CYS A 234 23.87 -22.84 2.26
N LEU A 235 23.81 -22.34 1.03
CA LEU A 235 22.86 -22.81 0.01
C LEU A 235 23.08 -24.29 -0.32
N SER A 236 24.33 -24.71 -0.51
CA SER A 236 24.65 -26.10 -0.89
C SER A 236 24.24 -27.08 0.20
N SER A 237 24.52 -26.74 1.46
CA SER A 237 24.14 -27.51 2.64
C SER A 237 22.62 -27.61 2.80
N HIS A 238 21.91 -26.48 2.72
CA HIS A 238 20.45 -26.46 2.86
C HIS A 238 19.76 -27.25 1.73
N LEU A 239 20.23 -27.09 0.49
CA LEU A 239 19.69 -27.78 -0.68
C LEU A 239 20.18 -29.23 -0.82
N ARG A 240 21.11 -29.68 0.05
CA ARG A 240 21.74 -31.01 0.01
C ARG A 240 22.36 -31.32 -1.34
N THR A 241 23.10 -30.35 -1.87
CA THR A 241 23.81 -30.43 -3.15
C THR A 241 25.31 -30.51 -2.91
N ASN A 242 26.07 -30.79 -3.96
CA ASN A 242 27.53 -30.75 -3.87
C ASN A 242 28.00 -29.31 -3.64
N GLU A 243 29.05 -29.15 -2.85
CA GLU A 243 29.71 -27.87 -2.64
C GLU A 243 30.15 -27.24 -3.97
N VAL A 244 30.10 -25.90 -4.05
CA VAL A 244 30.58 -25.17 -5.22
C VAL A 244 32.10 -25.31 -5.31
N ALA A 245 32.59 -25.97 -6.37
CA ALA A 245 34.01 -26.20 -6.57
C ALA A 245 34.83 -24.90 -6.57
N GLU A 246 36.04 -24.92 -5.99
CA GLU A 246 36.93 -23.74 -5.87
C GLU A 246 37.20 -23.04 -7.21
N ALA A 247 37.44 -23.81 -8.28
CA ALA A 247 37.64 -23.24 -9.62
C ALA A 247 36.40 -22.48 -10.14
N SER A 248 35.19 -22.95 -9.82
CA SER A 248 33.95 -22.27 -10.15
C SER A 248 33.78 -21.00 -9.32
N MET A 249 34.08 -21.09 -8.01
CA MET A 249 34.02 -19.95 -7.09
C MET A 249 34.96 -18.81 -7.52
N GLN A 250 36.23 -19.12 -7.83
CA GLN A 250 37.20 -18.11 -8.29
C GLN A 250 36.76 -17.39 -9.56
N ARG A 251 36.01 -18.07 -10.44
CA ARG A 251 35.48 -17.47 -11.67
C ARG A 251 34.20 -16.66 -11.45
N SER A 252 33.30 -17.13 -10.59
CA SER A 252 31.93 -16.61 -10.46
C SER A 252 31.72 -15.64 -9.30
N TRP A 253 32.68 -15.48 -8.38
CA TRP A 253 32.50 -14.61 -7.21
C TRP A 253 32.15 -13.15 -7.55
N PRO A 254 32.64 -12.50 -8.64
CA PRO A 254 32.24 -11.13 -8.93
C PRO A 254 30.75 -11.02 -9.26
N ASP A 255 30.23 -11.98 -10.04
CA ASP A 255 28.80 -12.06 -10.39
C ASP A 255 27.95 -12.43 -9.17
N ALA A 256 28.40 -13.39 -8.36
CA ALA A 256 27.73 -13.76 -7.12
C ALA A 256 27.65 -12.58 -6.15
N PHE A 257 28.75 -11.84 -6.02
CA PHE A 257 28.82 -10.66 -5.17
C PHE A 257 27.88 -9.55 -5.66
N ALA A 258 27.80 -9.33 -6.98
CA ALA A 258 26.85 -8.39 -7.55
C ALA A 258 25.38 -8.82 -7.35
N ILE A 259 25.09 -10.12 -7.32
CA ILE A 259 23.76 -10.64 -6.94
C ILE A 259 23.49 -10.42 -5.45
N ILE A 260 24.50 -10.63 -4.59
CA ILE A 260 24.41 -10.40 -3.14
C ILE A 260 24.12 -8.91 -2.86
N GLY A 261 24.91 -8.03 -3.45
CA GLY A 261 24.74 -6.57 -3.36
C GLY A 261 23.74 -5.99 -4.35
N MET A 262 22.71 -6.76 -4.71
CA MET A 262 21.65 -6.30 -5.60
C MET A 262 21.04 -5.01 -5.07
N ARG A 263 20.97 -3.98 -5.92
CA ARG A 263 20.40 -2.68 -5.53
C ARG A 263 18.90 -2.85 -5.28
N GLU A 264 18.44 -2.32 -4.16
CA GLU A 264 17.04 -2.30 -3.76
C GLU A 264 16.67 -0.95 -3.16
N ALA A 265 15.38 -0.64 -3.17
CA ALA A 265 14.85 0.59 -2.59
C ALA A 265 13.54 0.28 -1.87
N TRP A 266 13.64 0.03 -0.58
CA TRP A 266 12.47 -0.29 0.23
C TRP A 266 11.72 0.96 0.63
N ILE A 267 10.39 0.88 0.57
CA ILE A 267 9.53 1.89 1.17
C ILE A 267 8.63 1.17 2.18
N TYR A 268 9.12 0.97 3.40
CA TYR A 268 8.36 0.29 4.46
C TYR A 268 7.03 0.99 4.76
N ARG A 269 6.05 0.25 5.32
CA ARG A 269 4.70 0.77 5.60
C ARG A 269 4.69 2.03 6.47
N ASP A 270 5.58 2.12 7.45
CA ASP A 270 5.71 3.32 8.30
C ASP A 270 6.25 4.50 7.51
N TRP A 271 7.20 4.26 6.59
CA TRP A 271 7.70 5.29 5.67
C TRP A 271 6.63 5.73 4.68
N GLN A 272 5.86 4.79 4.12
CA GLN A 272 4.71 5.08 3.27
C GLN A 272 3.69 5.96 4.00
N SER A 273 3.40 5.65 5.27
CA SER A 273 2.50 6.44 6.12
C SER A 273 3.07 7.83 6.38
N GLY A 274 4.37 7.94 6.69
CA GLY A 274 5.05 9.21 6.90
C GLY A 274 5.07 10.10 5.65
N ILE A 275 5.36 9.51 4.47
CA ILE A 275 5.25 10.19 3.17
C ILE A 275 3.81 10.66 2.95
N GLY A 276 2.83 9.77 3.16
CA GLY A 276 1.42 10.11 3.00
C GLY A 276 0.99 11.25 3.92
N ASP A 277 1.47 11.26 5.17
CA ASP A 277 1.21 12.31 6.14
C ASP A 277 1.81 13.66 5.73
N MET A 278 3.01 13.67 5.13
CA MET A 278 3.60 14.88 4.56
C MET A 278 2.84 15.42 3.35
N MET A 279 2.16 14.52 2.62
CA MET A 279 1.46 14.88 1.38
C MET A 279 0.05 15.39 1.63
N ILE A 280 -0.52 15.25 2.82
CA ILE A 280 -1.89 15.67 3.12
C ILE A 280 -1.94 16.91 4.01
N ARG A 281 -2.93 17.77 3.77
CA ARG A 281 -3.28 18.89 4.63
C ARG A 281 -4.77 18.87 4.98
N PRO A 282 -5.16 19.31 6.19
CA PRO A 282 -6.57 19.50 6.50
C PRO A 282 -7.15 20.65 5.66
N THR A 283 -8.41 20.54 5.25
CA THR A 283 -9.13 21.66 4.62
C THR A 283 -9.70 22.60 5.67
N GLU A 284 -9.67 23.91 5.43
CA GLU A 284 -10.15 24.92 6.39
C GLU A 284 -11.66 24.84 6.67
N THR A 285 -12.44 24.31 5.73
CA THR A 285 -13.91 24.40 5.74
C THR A 285 -14.61 23.21 6.38
N GLU A 286 -13.95 22.07 6.50
CA GLU A 286 -14.55 20.82 6.98
C GLU A 286 -13.59 20.11 7.93
N GLU A 287 -14.04 19.84 9.16
CA GLU A 287 -13.29 18.97 10.07
C GLU A 287 -13.06 17.61 9.42
N ARG A 288 -11.81 17.11 9.50
CA ARG A 288 -11.39 15.78 9.00
C ARG A 288 -11.37 15.60 7.48
N ARG A 289 -11.59 16.65 6.70
CA ARG A 289 -11.35 16.55 5.26
C ARG A 289 -9.86 16.83 4.97
N PHE A 290 -9.29 15.98 4.13
CA PHE A 290 -7.88 16.02 3.75
C PHE A 290 -7.75 16.23 2.25
N GLU A 291 -6.76 17.03 1.86
CA GLU A 291 -6.36 17.23 0.47
C GLU A 291 -4.87 16.97 0.31
N VAL A 292 -4.48 16.42 -0.84
CA VAL A 292 -3.07 16.23 -1.18
C VAL A 292 -2.46 17.53 -1.69
N ILE A 293 -1.26 17.88 -1.22
CA ILE A 293 -0.54 19.09 -1.63
C ILE A 293 -0.24 19.10 -3.14
N GLY A 294 -0.16 20.31 -3.70
CA GLY A 294 0.11 20.50 -5.12
C GLY A 294 1.57 20.17 -5.49
N PHE A 295 1.84 20.03 -6.79
CA PHE A 295 3.20 19.80 -7.28
C PHE A 295 4.17 20.93 -6.87
N GLY A 296 3.74 22.19 -6.87
CA GLY A 296 4.57 23.32 -6.46
C GLY A 296 4.96 23.26 -4.97
N ASP A 297 4.02 22.90 -4.10
CA ASP A 297 4.28 22.70 -2.67
C ASP A 297 5.27 21.53 -2.45
N PHE A 298 5.07 20.44 -3.20
CA PHE A 298 5.96 19.29 -3.17
C PHE A 298 7.36 19.61 -3.71
N GLU A 299 7.46 20.40 -4.78
CA GLU A 299 8.74 20.86 -5.34
C GLU A 299 9.47 21.74 -4.34
N HIS A 300 8.77 22.68 -3.71
CA HIS A 300 9.34 23.48 -2.61
C HIS A 300 9.81 22.58 -1.46
N LEU A 301 9.02 21.59 -1.07
CA LEU A 301 9.41 20.61 -0.05
C LEU A 301 10.67 19.84 -0.47
N ALA A 302 10.76 19.39 -1.72
CA ALA A 302 11.90 18.62 -2.21
C ALA A 302 13.19 19.46 -2.34
N LEU A 303 13.08 20.73 -2.73
CA LEU A 303 14.23 21.61 -2.98
C LEU A 303 14.69 22.36 -1.72
N ASN A 304 13.78 22.77 -0.85
CA ASN A 304 14.08 23.61 0.32
C ASN A 304 14.13 22.83 1.63
N SER A 305 14.19 21.50 1.54
CA SER A 305 14.52 20.69 2.69
C SER A 305 15.96 21.00 3.11
N ASN A 306 16.14 21.60 4.29
CA ASN A 306 17.44 21.73 4.96
C ASN A 306 18.05 20.34 5.24
N GLU A 307 19.14 20.23 6.01
CA GLU A 307 19.77 18.94 6.44
C GLU A 307 18.77 17.88 6.99
N GLN A 308 17.55 18.30 7.33
CA GLN A 308 16.39 17.45 7.55
C GLN A 308 15.49 17.35 6.32
N GLN A 309 16.02 16.90 5.16
CA GLN A 309 15.13 16.18 4.25
C GLN A 309 14.45 15.11 5.10
N PRO A 310 13.10 15.07 5.17
CA PRO A 310 12.47 13.97 5.86
C PRO A 310 13.00 12.71 5.19
N LEU A 311 13.74 11.87 5.93
CA LEU A 311 14.43 10.68 5.41
C LEU A 311 13.53 9.90 4.46
N SER A 312 12.23 9.90 4.74
CA SER A 312 11.13 9.38 3.92
C SER A 312 11.13 9.85 2.45
N LEU A 313 11.44 11.11 2.16
CA LEU A 313 11.53 11.62 0.79
C LEU A 313 12.75 11.06 0.06
N ASN A 314 13.89 10.95 0.72
CA ASN A 314 15.10 10.37 0.13
C ASN A 314 14.90 8.91 -0.25
N ARG A 315 14.12 8.16 0.54
CA ARG A 315 13.70 6.80 0.18
C ARG A 315 12.88 6.75 -1.11
N LEU A 316 12.07 7.78 -1.41
CA LEU A 316 11.40 7.86 -2.72
C LEU A 316 12.38 8.17 -3.85
N PHE A 317 13.40 8.98 -3.62
CA PHE A 317 14.45 9.23 -4.61
C PHE A 317 15.23 7.95 -4.93
N GLU A 318 15.64 7.19 -3.90
CA GLU A 318 16.36 5.92 -4.04
C GLU A 318 15.66 4.91 -4.97
N LEU A 319 14.32 4.92 -5.02
CA LEU A 319 13.55 4.07 -5.92
C LEU A 319 13.78 4.38 -7.41
N PHE A 320 14.12 5.63 -7.73
CA PHE A 320 14.24 6.13 -9.11
C PHE A 320 15.66 6.58 -9.50
N ASP A 321 16.58 6.69 -8.54
CA ASP A 321 17.95 7.14 -8.73
C ASP A 321 18.81 6.11 -9.44
N ASN A 322 19.58 6.51 -10.46
CA ASN A 322 20.42 5.61 -11.27
C ASN A 322 19.68 4.39 -11.84
N LEU A 323 18.38 4.49 -12.09
CA LEU A 323 17.62 3.34 -12.57
C LEU A 323 17.78 3.19 -14.08
N ASN A 324 18.43 2.12 -14.51
CA ASN A 324 18.64 1.82 -15.92
C ASN A 324 17.76 0.65 -16.38
N LEU A 325 16.65 0.98 -17.06
CA LEU A 325 15.71 -0.01 -17.62
C LEU A 325 16.07 -0.49 -19.03
N SER A 326 17.12 0.07 -19.65
CA SER A 326 17.56 -0.34 -20.99
C SER A 326 18.45 -1.58 -20.99
N ILE A 327 18.98 -1.94 -19.82
CA ILE A 327 19.79 -3.11 -19.60
C ILE A 327 18.97 -4.02 -18.69
N GLU A 328 18.93 -5.32 -18.99
CA GLU A 328 18.44 -6.30 -18.03
C GLU A 328 19.46 -6.38 -16.90
N ASP A 329 19.32 -5.48 -15.93
CA ASP A 329 20.22 -5.43 -14.79
C ASP A 329 19.83 -6.54 -13.81
N ARG A 330 20.52 -7.67 -13.94
CA ARG A 330 20.41 -8.79 -13.00
C ARG A 330 20.92 -8.46 -11.59
N PHE A 331 21.34 -7.22 -11.33
CA PHE A 331 21.83 -6.73 -10.06
C PHE A 331 21.02 -5.54 -9.54
N ASP A 332 19.84 -5.27 -10.11
CA ASP A 332 18.90 -4.26 -9.62
C ASP A 332 17.49 -4.87 -9.47
N ALA A 333 16.94 -4.81 -8.25
CA ALA A 333 15.61 -5.32 -7.95
C ALA A 333 14.50 -4.32 -8.34
N ARG A 334 14.81 -3.02 -8.34
CA ARG A 334 13.84 -1.93 -8.51
C ARG A 334 13.04 -2.00 -9.82
N PRO A 335 13.59 -2.44 -10.97
CA PRO A 335 12.77 -2.67 -12.17
C PRO A 335 11.61 -3.65 -11.92
N THR A 336 11.85 -4.72 -11.17
CA THR A 336 10.83 -5.72 -10.82
C THR A 336 9.82 -5.12 -9.85
N GLN A 337 10.30 -4.36 -8.86
CA GLN A 337 9.43 -3.62 -7.93
C GLN A 337 8.49 -2.66 -8.69
N LEU A 338 9.00 -1.87 -9.64
CA LEU A 338 8.18 -0.95 -10.43
C LEU A 338 7.13 -1.69 -11.30
N LYS A 339 7.43 -2.90 -11.79
CA LYS A 339 6.44 -3.74 -12.47
C LYS A 339 5.34 -4.21 -11.50
N SER A 340 5.72 -4.59 -10.28
CA SER A 340 4.76 -4.94 -9.21
C SER A 340 3.87 -3.75 -8.85
N VAL A 341 4.46 -2.56 -8.69
CA VAL A 341 3.72 -1.30 -8.45
C VAL A 341 2.79 -0.99 -9.60
N ALA A 342 3.23 -1.14 -10.85
CA ALA A 342 2.38 -0.94 -12.03
C ALA A 342 1.20 -1.91 -12.07
N THR A 343 1.44 -3.19 -11.72
CA THR A 343 0.40 -4.22 -11.61
C THR A 343 -0.63 -3.86 -10.55
N ALA A 344 -0.17 -3.51 -9.34
CA ALA A 344 -1.04 -3.17 -8.22
C ALA A 344 -1.84 -1.88 -8.50
N THR A 345 -1.22 -0.88 -9.13
CA THR A 345 -1.88 0.36 -9.56
C THR A 345 -2.98 0.06 -10.57
N ALA A 346 -2.71 -0.77 -11.59
CA ALA A 346 -3.71 -1.17 -12.58
C ALA A 346 -4.89 -1.93 -11.94
N ARG A 347 -4.62 -2.87 -11.02
CA ARG A 347 -5.66 -3.58 -10.27
C ARG A 347 -6.50 -2.64 -9.42
N LEU A 348 -5.89 -1.67 -8.75
CA LEU A 348 -6.62 -0.69 -7.96
C LEU A 348 -7.58 0.15 -8.82
N ILE A 349 -7.14 0.58 -10.02
CA ILE A 349 -8.02 1.29 -10.97
C ILE A 349 -9.22 0.40 -11.35
N LEU A 350 -8.99 -0.87 -11.67
CA LEU A 350 -10.06 -1.81 -12.03
C LEU A 350 -11.00 -2.13 -10.85
N GLU A 351 -10.49 -2.22 -9.62
CA GLU A 351 -11.34 -2.41 -8.44
C GLU A 351 -12.20 -1.17 -8.15
N ILE A 352 -11.70 0.04 -8.43
CA ILE A 352 -12.51 1.25 -8.30
C ILE A 352 -13.55 1.36 -9.42
N ASP A 353 -13.22 0.93 -10.65
CA ASP A 353 -14.19 0.86 -11.77
C ASP A 353 -15.39 -0.06 -11.45
N LYS A 354 -15.19 -1.12 -10.65
CA LYS A 354 -16.25 -2.03 -10.21
C LYS A 354 -17.25 -1.40 -9.24
N ILE A 355 -16.92 -0.27 -8.61
CA ILE A 355 -17.83 0.42 -7.69
C ILE A 355 -18.96 1.02 -8.53
N GLN A 356 -20.08 0.30 -8.58
CA GLN A 356 -21.25 0.69 -9.37
C GLN A 356 -21.83 2.02 -8.86
N GLY A 357 -21.70 3.06 -9.70
CA GLY A 357 -22.44 4.32 -9.64
C GLY A 357 -23.16 4.60 -10.96
N LYS A 358 -23.89 5.72 -11.07
CA LYS A 358 -24.59 6.10 -12.32
C LYS A 358 -23.62 6.38 -13.49
N GLN A 359 -22.35 6.64 -13.20
CA GLN A 359 -21.28 6.86 -14.18
C GLN A 359 -19.97 6.28 -13.60
N SER A 360 -19.20 5.55 -14.41
CA SER A 360 -17.86 5.14 -14.00
C SER A 360 -16.95 6.38 -13.88
N ILE A 361 -16.18 6.43 -12.80
CA ILE A 361 -15.16 7.45 -12.57
C ILE A 361 -13.92 7.19 -13.45
N VAL A 362 -13.73 5.93 -13.88
CA VAL A 362 -12.60 5.51 -14.69
C VAL A 362 -12.96 5.68 -16.17
N SER A 363 -12.15 6.45 -16.90
CA SER A 363 -12.34 6.57 -18.35
C SER A 363 -11.99 5.27 -19.06
N GLU A 364 -12.65 5.00 -20.19
CA GLU A 364 -12.42 3.79 -21.01
C GLU A 364 -10.93 3.60 -21.34
N ASN A 365 -10.24 4.65 -21.79
CA ASN A 365 -8.81 4.61 -22.09
C ASN A 365 -7.95 4.24 -20.87
N SER A 366 -8.35 4.66 -19.66
CA SER A 366 -7.63 4.28 -18.44
C SER A 366 -7.82 2.80 -18.11
N ARG A 367 -9.04 2.27 -18.31
CA ARG A 367 -9.33 0.85 -18.16
C ARG A 367 -8.55 0.00 -19.16
N GLU A 368 -8.62 0.36 -20.45
CA GLU A 368 -7.87 -0.33 -21.51
C GLU A 368 -6.36 -0.35 -21.24
N ARG A 369 -5.81 0.77 -20.74
CA ARG A 369 -4.39 0.84 -20.34
C ARG A 369 -4.08 -0.06 -19.15
N ALA A 370 -4.96 -0.10 -18.13
CA ALA A 370 -4.79 -0.99 -16.99
C ALA A 370 -4.76 -2.46 -17.44
N ASP A 371 -5.69 -2.87 -18.30
CA ASP A 371 -5.74 -4.22 -18.87
C ASP A 371 -4.52 -4.53 -19.77
N GLU A 372 -4.02 -3.55 -20.52
CA GLU A 372 -2.79 -3.69 -21.29
C GLU A 372 -1.57 -3.98 -20.39
N ILE A 373 -1.42 -3.25 -19.28
CA ILE A 373 -0.32 -3.46 -18.33
C ILE A 373 -0.39 -4.88 -17.73
N LEU A 374 -1.57 -5.31 -17.28
CA LEU A 374 -1.75 -6.64 -16.71
C LEU A 374 -1.42 -7.74 -17.73
N ARG A 375 -1.91 -7.63 -18.97
CA ARG A 375 -1.60 -8.59 -20.05
C ARG A 375 -0.10 -8.63 -20.37
N LYS A 376 0.57 -7.48 -20.48
CA LYS A 376 2.01 -7.44 -20.78
C LYS A 376 2.85 -8.07 -19.67
N LEU A 377 2.51 -7.84 -18.40
CA LEU A 377 3.29 -8.39 -17.28
C LEU A 377 3.02 -9.88 -17.05
N ASP A 378 1.80 -10.35 -17.28
CA ASP A 378 1.51 -11.78 -17.21
C ASP A 378 2.19 -12.57 -18.33
N SER A 379 2.46 -11.96 -19.49
CA SER A 379 3.24 -12.59 -20.57
C SER A 379 4.75 -12.71 -20.29
N GLN A 380 5.26 -12.05 -19.23
CA GLN A 380 6.67 -12.09 -18.84
C GLN A 380 6.98 -13.11 -17.73
N LYS A 381 5.95 -13.74 -17.16
CA LYS A 381 6.08 -14.80 -16.14
C LYS A 381 6.17 -16.16 -16.80
#